data_AF-A0A4V5MWN8-F1
#
_entry.id   AF-A0A4V5MWN8-F1
#
_cell.length_a   1.000
_cell.length_b   1.000
_cell.length_c   1.000
_cell.angle_alpha   90.00
_cell.angle_beta   90.00
_cell.angle_gamma   90.00
#
_symmetry.space_group_name_H-M   'P 1'
#
loop_
_entity.id
_entity.type
_entity.pdbx_description
1 polymer ?
#
loop_
_entity_poly.entity_id
_entity_poly.type
_entity_poly.pdbx_seq_one_letter_code
_entity_poly.pdbx_strand_id
1 'polypeptide(L)'
;MGVRRLSMDRLLEQSSSRGRVAIPLMLILVILVADIMTSPDVHLGPLLVAAPALTVSFAGPRLTALIGVLAMIALVIPDLLTGTFGTMNSQAQMLALVVVSSLVVFYSFVWERRGRELSRVRSVSEAAQRALLRPPPRRIGPLRVAWLYLAAEDETQIGGDLFAVARAANPCTRVVIGDVRGKGLASVGEASMVLGAFREGAHRYATLPELGAALEESVCRSLEDVADTEHDKGEHFITTLVVDIPDRDPQAEMINFGHPPPLMVHGQKVAVLHSRRPAPPLGVCESSVPDRPTDPFIFETGDMLVLYTDGVIEARSPAGAFYPLAERVASLPASGPDALLHHIHRDLLAHTGGRLDDDAALLVIERTPSHHLHRPHATATPLSGHGRLHTHGSPPPTDH
;
A
#
# COMPACT_ATOMS: atom_id res chain seq x y z
N MET A 1 8.11 -12.49 -28.60
CA MET A 1 9.52 -12.47 -28.16
C MET A 1 9.58 -11.97 -26.72
N GLY A 2 9.37 -12.82 -25.71
CA GLY A 2 9.09 -12.32 -24.35
C GLY A 2 9.32 -13.29 -23.19
N VAL A 3 10.06 -14.39 -23.40
CA VAL A 3 10.24 -15.43 -22.36
C VAL A 3 11.69 -15.58 -21.90
N ARG A 4 12.64 -14.82 -22.48
CA ARG A 4 14.08 -14.94 -22.15
C ARG A 4 14.64 -13.97 -21.10
N ARG A 5 13.91 -12.92 -20.69
CA ARG A 5 14.43 -11.92 -19.71
C ARG A 5 14.26 -12.32 -18.24
N LEU A 6 13.20 -13.04 -17.88
CA LEU A 6 12.94 -13.48 -16.49
C LEU A 6 13.95 -14.51 -15.95
N SER A 7 14.75 -15.13 -16.82
CA SER A 7 15.81 -16.07 -16.43
C SER A 7 17.14 -15.37 -16.12
N MET A 8 17.40 -14.18 -16.67
CA MET A 8 18.70 -13.50 -16.50
C MET A 8 18.81 -12.79 -15.15
N ASP A 9 17.72 -12.20 -14.65
CA ASP A 9 17.71 -11.55 -13.33
C ASP A 9 17.86 -12.57 -12.19
N ARG A 10 17.25 -13.76 -12.30
CA ARG A 10 17.48 -14.86 -11.35
C ARG A 10 18.92 -15.39 -11.38
N LEU A 11 19.57 -15.39 -12.55
CA LEU A 11 20.97 -15.81 -12.67
C LEU A 11 21.92 -14.76 -12.12
N LEU A 12 21.60 -13.47 -12.24
CA LEU A 12 22.39 -12.37 -11.67
C LEU A 12 22.23 -12.30 -10.14
N GLU A 13 21.01 -12.48 -9.60
CA GLU A 13 20.79 -12.62 -8.15
C GLU A 13 21.47 -13.86 -7.56
N GLN A 14 21.41 -15.01 -8.25
CA GLN A 14 22.14 -16.21 -7.85
C GLN A 14 23.67 -16.06 -7.94
N SER A 15 24.18 -15.28 -8.91
CA SER A 15 25.63 -15.00 -8.98
C SER A 15 26.10 -14.08 -7.85
N SER A 16 25.28 -13.09 -7.47
CA SER A 16 25.53 -12.20 -6.33
C SER A 16 25.49 -12.94 -4.99
N SER A 17 24.59 -13.92 -4.84
CA SER A 17 24.53 -14.74 -3.63
C SER A 17 25.75 -15.67 -3.54
N ARG A 18 26.18 -16.29 -4.64
CA ARG A 18 27.37 -17.17 -4.68
C ARG A 18 28.66 -16.38 -4.46
N GLY A 19 28.77 -15.17 -5.01
CA GLY A 19 29.93 -14.30 -4.83
C GLY A 19 30.16 -13.90 -3.36
N ARG A 20 29.08 -13.64 -2.61
CA ARG A 20 29.17 -13.27 -1.19
C ARG A 20 29.65 -14.41 -0.29
N VAL A 21 29.29 -15.65 -0.60
CA VAL A 21 29.73 -16.85 0.16
C VAL A 21 31.21 -17.18 -0.09
N ALA A 22 31.77 -16.76 -1.23
CA ALA A 22 33.19 -16.98 -1.53
C ALA A 22 34.12 -16.21 -0.58
N ILE A 23 33.67 -15.06 -0.03
CA ILE A 23 34.46 -14.20 0.85
C ILE A 23 34.88 -14.92 2.15
N PRO A 24 33.96 -15.46 2.98
CA PRO A 24 34.35 -16.17 4.20
C PRO A 24 35.11 -17.47 3.91
N LEU A 25 34.83 -18.15 2.80
CA LEU A 25 35.58 -19.34 2.38
C LEU A 25 37.03 -19.01 2.02
N MET A 26 37.25 -17.93 1.27
CA MET A 26 38.58 -17.43 0.97
C MET A 26 39.32 -16.98 2.23
N LEU A 27 38.62 -16.33 3.16
CA LEU A 27 39.20 -15.94 4.45
C LEU A 27 39.68 -17.16 5.24
N ILE A 28 38.85 -18.20 5.35
CA ILE A 28 39.25 -19.47 6.00
C ILE A 28 40.46 -20.08 5.30
N LEU A 29 40.46 -20.14 3.96
CA LEU A 29 41.56 -20.70 3.18
C LEU A 29 42.87 -19.94 3.39
N VAL A 30 42.83 -18.61 3.35
CA VAL A 30 44.00 -17.75 3.55
C VAL A 30 44.55 -17.91 4.95
N ILE A 31 43.69 -17.90 5.98
CA ILE A 31 44.12 -18.08 7.37
C ILE A 31 44.73 -19.47 7.56
N LEU A 32 44.10 -20.52 7.03
CA LEU A 32 44.61 -21.89 7.09
C LEU A 32 46.00 -22.02 6.43
N VAL A 33 46.17 -21.49 5.22
CA VAL A 33 47.46 -21.54 4.52
C VAL A 33 48.52 -20.73 5.27
N ALA A 34 48.18 -19.54 5.77
CA ALA A 34 49.09 -18.73 6.56
C ALA A 34 49.52 -19.42 7.85
N ASP A 35 48.59 -20.07 8.56
CA ASP A 35 48.89 -20.82 9.79
C ASP A 35 49.83 -22.00 9.54
N ILE A 36 49.67 -22.70 8.40
CA ILE A 36 50.59 -23.79 7.98
C ILE A 36 51.98 -23.27 7.57
N MET A 37 52.06 -22.09 6.95
CA MET A 37 53.33 -21.51 6.46
C MET A 37 54.11 -20.76 7.54
N THR A 38 53.47 -20.37 8.65
CA THR A 38 54.09 -19.57 9.72
C THR A 38 54.77 -20.48 10.74
N SER A 39 55.81 -19.95 11.40
CA SER A 39 56.54 -20.68 12.46
C SER A 39 55.58 -21.14 13.59
N PRO A 40 55.83 -22.29 14.25
CA PRO A 40 54.97 -22.84 15.30
C PRO A 40 54.68 -21.92 16.49
N ASP A 41 55.46 -20.85 16.66
CA ASP A 41 55.34 -19.87 17.73
C ASP A 41 54.27 -18.77 17.45
N VAL A 42 53.72 -18.72 16.23
CA VAL A 42 52.70 -17.74 15.82
C VAL A 42 51.40 -18.47 15.49
N HIS A 43 50.37 -18.23 16.30
CA HIS A 43 49.05 -18.86 16.12
C HIS A 43 48.06 -17.90 15.48
N LEU A 44 47.63 -18.18 14.25
CA LEU A 44 46.63 -17.38 13.52
C LEU A 44 45.21 -17.95 13.66
N GLY A 45 45.07 -19.13 14.27
CA GLY A 45 43.80 -19.81 14.57
C GLY A 45 42.67 -18.93 15.14
N PRO A 46 42.92 -18.02 16.11
CA PRO A 46 41.88 -17.13 16.65
C PRO A 46 41.21 -16.23 15.59
N LEU A 47 41.88 -15.94 14.47
CA LEU A 47 41.36 -15.09 13.41
C LEU A 47 40.23 -15.77 12.61
N LEU A 48 40.10 -17.10 12.68
CA LEU A 48 39.05 -17.86 12.00
C LEU A 48 37.63 -17.51 12.47
N VAL A 49 37.50 -16.91 13.66
CA VAL A 49 36.24 -16.37 14.20
C VAL A 49 35.63 -15.29 13.28
N ALA A 50 36.46 -14.57 12.50
CA ALA A 50 35.98 -13.54 11.59
C ALA A 50 35.09 -14.11 10.46
N ALA A 51 35.29 -15.37 10.05
CA ALA A 51 34.52 -15.99 8.97
C ALA A 51 33.02 -16.16 9.28
N PRO A 52 32.61 -16.82 10.39
CA PRO A 52 31.19 -16.88 10.76
C PRO A 52 30.63 -15.49 11.11
N ALA A 53 31.41 -14.60 11.73
CA ALA A 53 30.97 -13.24 12.04
C ALA A 53 30.60 -12.44 10.78
N LEU A 54 31.44 -12.48 9.74
CA LEU A 54 31.15 -11.85 8.45
C LEU A 54 29.93 -12.47 7.76
N THR A 55 29.76 -13.79 7.87
CA THR A 55 28.66 -14.52 7.22
C THR A 55 27.29 -14.05 7.68
N VAL A 56 27.12 -13.69 8.95
CA VAL A 56 25.83 -13.21 9.49
C VAL A 56 25.34 -11.94 8.79
N SER A 57 26.23 -11.10 8.27
CA SER A 57 25.83 -9.84 7.63
C SER A 57 25.06 -10.04 6.31
N PHE A 58 25.15 -11.21 5.68
CA PHE A 58 24.51 -11.46 4.39
C PHE A 58 23.87 -12.84 4.23
N ALA A 59 23.94 -13.71 5.24
CA ALA A 59 23.40 -15.07 5.17
C ALA A 59 22.67 -15.50 6.44
N GLY A 60 21.72 -16.43 6.27
CA GLY A 60 20.93 -16.97 7.37
C GLY A 60 21.70 -17.93 8.29
N PRO A 61 21.09 -18.32 9.42
CA PRO A 61 21.75 -19.06 10.50
C PRO A 61 22.32 -20.41 10.07
N ARG A 62 21.70 -21.09 9.10
CA ARG A 62 22.20 -22.37 8.57
C ARG A 62 23.55 -22.25 7.89
N LEU A 63 23.76 -21.20 7.10
CA LEU A 63 25.02 -21.00 6.38
C LEU A 63 26.12 -20.51 7.33
N THR A 64 25.77 -19.62 8.26
CA THR A 64 26.67 -19.20 9.34
C THR A 64 27.15 -20.39 10.17
N ALA A 65 26.26 -21.32 10.51
CA ALA A 65 26.63 -22.54 11.22
C ALA A 65 27.57 -23.42 10.40
N LEU A 66 27.32 -23.59 9.10
CA LEU A 66 28.20 -24.34 8.19
C LEU A 66 29.61 -23.71 8.13
N ILE A 67 29.69 -22.39 8.05
CA ILE A 67 30.98 -21.67 8.01
C ILE A 67 31.69 -21.74 9.36
N GLY A 68 30.97 -21.70 10.49
CA GLY A 68 31.54 -21.96 11.81
C GLY A 68 32.13 -23.37 11.94
N VAL A 69 31.46 -24.39 11.39
CA VAL A 69 31.98 -25.77 11.34
C VAL A 69 33.23 -25.84 10.45
N LEU A 70 33.25 -25.18 9.30
CA LEU A 70 34.42 -25.17 8.43
C LEU A 70 35.61 -24.45 9.06
N ALA A 71 35.36 -23.33 9.75
CA ALA A 71 36.38 -22.63 10.55
C ALA A 71 36.93 -23.52 11.65
N MET A 72 36.09 -24.33 12.32
CA MET A 72 36.55 -25.31 13.32
C MET A 72 37.46 -26.37 12.70
N ILE A 73 37.08 -26.92 11.54
CA ILE A 73 37.92 -27.90 10.84
C ILE A 73 39.26 -27.28 10.45
N ALA A 74 39.26 -26.04 9.94
CA ALA A 74 40.48 -25.32 9.61
C ALA A 74 41.37 -25.03 10.82
N LEU A 75 40.79 -24.88 12.02
CA LEU A 75 41.55 -24.73 13.26
C LEU A 75 42.20 -26.05 13.71
N VAL A 76 41.50 -27.18 13.55
CA VAL A 76 41.95 -28.51 14.04
C VAL A 76 43.00 -29.16 13.14
N ILE A 77 42.95 -28.92 11.82
CA ILE A 77 43.85 -29.58 10.86
C ILE A 77 45.34 -29.29 11.13
N PRO A 78 45.79 -28.01 11.27
CA PRO A 78 47.19 -27.70 11.56
C PRO A 78 47.64 -28.34 12.88
N ASP A 79 46.82 -28.22 13.92
CA ASP A 79 47.10 -28.78 15.25
C ASP A 79 47.33 -30.30 15.26
N LEU A 80 46.60 -31.02 14.41
CA LEU A 80 46.77 -32.47 14.25
C LEU A 80 48.06 -32.81 13.50
N LEU A 81 48.46 -31.98 12.52
CA LEU A 81 49.66 -32.18 11.71
C LEU A 81 50.96 -31.84 12.47
N THR A 82 50.93 -30.81 13.32
CA THR A 82 52.07 -30.37 14.14
C THR A 82 52.16 -31.11 15.47
N GLY A 83 51.14 -31.89 15.84
CA GLY A 83 51.08 -32.61 17.11
C GLY A 83 50.80 -31.71 18.33
N THR A 84 50.37 -30.47 18.12
CA THR A 84 49.96 -29.53 19.17
C THR A 84 48.52 -29.76 19.65
N PHE A 85 47.81 -30.70 19.03
CA PHE A 85 46.47 -31.11 19.43
C PHE A 85 46.42 -31.50 20.91
N GLY A 86 45.53 -30.85 21.67
CA GLY A 86 45.33 -31.14 23.09
C GLY A 86 46.15 -30.27 24.05
N THR A 87 46.98 -29.35 23.55
CA THR A 87 47.60 -28.31 24.40
C THR A 87 46.54 -27.36 24.99
N MET A 88 46.84 -26.69 26.12
CA MET A 88 45.92 -25.73 26.74
C MET A 88 45.52 -24.58 25.79
N ASN A 89 46.44 -24.18 24.91
CA ASN A 89 46.19 -23.15 23.89
C ASN A 89 45.20 -23.63 22.83
N SER A 90 45.42 -24.80 22.22
CA SER A 90 44.49 -25.38 21.24
C SER A 90 43.09 -25.61 21.83
N GLN A 91 43.02 -26.08 23.08
CA GLN A 91 41.75 -26.25 23.78
C GLN A 91 41.02 -24.91 24.00
N ALA A 92 41.75 -23.86 24.42
CA ALA A 92 41.18 -22.53 24.61
C ALA A 92 40.68 -21.92 23.29
N GLN A 93 41.42 -22.10 22.18
CA GLN A 93 41.04 -21.59 20.86
C GLN A 93 39.81 -22.30 20.30
N MET A 94 39.74 -23.64 20.40
CA MET A 94 38.55 -24.40 20.01
C MET A 94 37.34 -23.97 20.83
N LEU A 95 37.47 -23.87 22.16
CA LEU A 95 36.38 -23.43 23.03
C LEU A 95 35.90 -22.02 22.65
N ALA A 96 36.83 -21.07 22.45
CA ALA A 96 36.50 -19.71 22.04
C ALA A 96 35.75 -19.70 20.70
N LEU A 97 36.20 -20.46 19.71
CA LEU A 97 35.55 -20.52 18.40
C LEU A 97 34.16 -21.16 18.47
N VAL A 98 33.96 -22.21 19.28
CA VAL A 98 32.63 -22.79 19.53
C VAL A 98 31.70 -21.76 20.17
N VAL A 99 32.14 -21.09 21.24
CA VAL A 99 31.32 -20.12 21.98
C VAL A 99 30.93 -18.96 21.06
N VAL A 100 31.89 -18.35 20.36
CA VAL A 100 31.59 -17.21 19.48
C VAL A 100 30.74 -17.64 18.29
N SER A 101 31.04 -18.76 17.63
CA SER A 101 30.23 -19.24 16.50
C SER A 101 28.79 -19.54 16.94
N SER A 102 28.61 -20.13 18.13
CA SER A 102 27.28 -20.41 18.69
C SER A 102 26.51 -19.11 18.98
N LEU A 103 27.17 -18.11 19.55
CA LEU A 103 26.57 -16.80 19.82
C LEU A 103 26.17 -16.08 18.52
N VAL A 104 27.03 -16.14 17.51
CA VAL A 104 26.83 -15.54 16.19
C VAL A 104 25.66 -16.21 15.44
N VAL A 105 25.58 -17.55 15.48
CA VAL A 105 24.45 -18.31 14.92
C VAL A 105 23.16 -18.01 15.68
N PHE A 106 23.21 -17.94 17.01
CA PHE A 106 22.05 -17.59 17.84
C PHE A 106 21.54 -16.18 17.53
N TYR A 107 22.44 -15.20 17.44
CA TYR A 107 22.10 -13.84 17.04
C TYR A 107 21.45 -13.80 15.65
N SER A 108 22.04 -14.48 14.67
CA SER A 108 21.47 -14.60 13.32
C SER A 108 20.08 -15.25 13.33
N PHE A 109 19.87 -16.29 14.15
CA PHE A 109 18.57 -16.93 14.32
C PHE A 109 17.53 -16.00 14.93
N VAL A 110 17.87 -15.26 15.99
CA VAL A 110 16.97 -14.28 16.63
C VAL A 110 16.62 -13.16 15.66
N TRP A 111 17.61 -12.63 14.93
CA TRP A 111 17.41 -11.56 13.95
C TRP A 111 16.50 -11.99 12.80
N GLU A 112 16.74 -13.17 12.24
CA GLU A 112 15.94 -13.72 11.16
C GLU A 112 14.52 -14.05 11.62
N ARG A 113 14.35 -14.54 12.86
CA ARG A 113 13.04 -14.81 13.43
C ARG A 113 12.24 -13.51 13.65
N ARG A 114 12.87 -12.46 14.19
CA ARG A 114 12.24 -11.13 14.33
C ARG A 114 11.80 -10.57 12.98
N GLY A 115 12.66 -10.64 11.96
CA GLY A 115 12.31 -10.18 10.61
C GLY A 115 11.14 -10.94 9.97
N ARG A 116 11.07 -12.27 10.15
CA ARG A 116 9.97 -13.09 9.63
C ARG A 116 8.64 -12.82 10.32
N GLU A 117 8.64 -12.58 11.62
CA GLU A 117 7.43 -12.28 12.38
C GLU A 117 6.82 -10.95 11.95
N LEU A 118 7.65 -9.92 11.80
CA LEU A 118 7.25 -8.61 11.26
C LEU A 118 6.72 -8.72 9.81
N SER A 119 7.42 -9.48 8.95
CA SER A 119 6.97 -9.70 7.56
C SER A 119 5.62 -10.42 7.47
N ARG A 120 5.33 -11.35 8.40
CA ARG A 120 4.07 -12.08 8.43
C ARG A 120 2.92 -11.17 8.88
N VAL A 121 3.12 -10.35 9.91
CA VAL A 121 2.14 -9.33 10.33
C VAL A 121 1.86 -8.35 9.19
N ARG A 122 2.89 -7.86 8.49
CA ARG A 122 2.76 -6.98 7.32
C ARG A 122 1.89 -7.58 6.21
N SER A 123 2.13 -8.84 5.84
CA SER A 123 1.34 -9.50 4.79
C SER A 123 -0.15 -9.61 5.12
N VAL A 124 -0.47 -9.76 6.41
CA VAL A 124 -1.86 -9.81 6.89
C VAL A 124 -2.47 -8.41 6.92
N SER A 125 -1.72 -7.41 7.39
CA SER A 125 -2.16 -6.00 7.41
C SER A 125 -2.39 -5.43 6.01
N GLU A 126 -1.46 -5.63 5.07
CA GLU A 126 -1.63 -5.23 3.67
C GLU A 126 -2.83 -5.93 3.01
N ALA A 127 -3.03 -7.21 3.31
CA ALA A 127 -4.18 -7.95 2.80
C ALA A 127 -5.50 -7.44 3.42
N ALA A 128 -5.51 -7.13 4.72
CA ALA A 128 -6.65 -6.55 5.41
C ALA A 128 -6.98 -5.16 4.87
N GLN A 129 -5.99 -4.28 4.72
CA GLN A 129 -6.16 -2.94 4.18
C GLN A 129 -6.66 -2.96 2.73
N ARG A 130 -6.12 -3.84 1.87
CA ARG A 130 -6.67 -4.04 0.52
C ARG A 130 -8.12 -4.56 0.54
N ALA A 131 -8.47 -5.43 1.48
CA ALA A 131 -9.85 -5.91 1.65
C ALA A 131 -10.79 -4.79 2.14
N LEU A 132 -10.30 -3.89 2.99
CA LEU A 132 -11.02 -2.74 3.54
C LEU A 132 -11.28 -1.65 2.50
N LEU A 133 -10.29 -1.34 1.66
CA LEU A 133 -10.40 -0.33 0.61
C LEU A 133 -11.47 -0.69 -0.43
N ARG A 134 -11.74 -1.99 -0.67
CA ARG A 134 -12.67 -2.51 -1.69
C ARG A 134 -12.51 -1.76 -3.03
N PRO A 135 -11.62 -2.23 -3.92
CA PRO A 135 -11.29 -1.57 -5.18
C PRO A 135 -12.47 -0.87 -5.87
N PRO A 136 -12.44 0.47 -6.02
CA PRO A 136 -13.47 1.18 -6.75
C PRO A 136 -13.66 0.59 -8.15
N PRO A 137 -14.91 0.47 -8.64
CA PRO A 137 -15.13 0.02 -10.01
C PRO A 137 -14.54 1.03 -10.99
N ARG A 138 -14.00 0.53 -12.12
CA ARG A 138 -13.41 1.39 -13.18
C ARG A 138 -14.39 2.40 -13.78
N ARG A 139 -15.70 2.14 -13.63
CA ARG A 139 -16.79 3.05 -14.02
C ARG A 139 -17.89 3.06 -12.97
N ILE A 140 -18.41 4.24 -12.67
CA ILE A 140 -19.52 4.45 -11.74
C ILE A 140 -20.36 5.64 -12.19
N GLY A 141 -21.64 5.42 -12.50
CA GLY A 141 -22.46 6.45 -13.15
C GLY A 141 -21.79 6.96 -14.44
N PRO A 142 -21.70 8.28 -14.67
CA PRO A 142 -21.00 8.88 -15.81
C PRO A 142 -19.49 9.06 -15.57
N LEU A 143 -18.89 8.42 -14.56
CA LEU A 143 -17.50 8.64 -14.19
C LEU A 143 -16.63 7.43 -14.53
N ARG A 144 -15.39 7.69 -14.97
CA ARG A 144 -14.31 6.70 -15.01
C ARG A 144 -13.39 6.94 -13.83
N VAL A 145 -12.98 5.86 -13.17
CA VAL A 145 -12.19 5.91 -11.94
C VAL A 145 -10.95 5.06 -12.11
N ALA A 146 -9.79 5.64 -11.83
CA ALA A 146 -8.52 4.93 -11.67
C ALA A 146 -7.96 5.26 -10.29
N TRP A 147 -7.34 4.28 -9.63
CA TRP A 147 -6.80 4.45 -8.28
C TRP A 147 -5.47 3.71 -8.14
N LEU A 148 -4.61 4.25 -7.29
CA LEU A 148 -3.31 3.69 -6.93
C LEU A 148 -3.18 3.77 -5.40
N TYR A 149 -2.61 2.72 -4.83
CA TYR A 149 -2.18 2.72 -3.44
C TYR A 149 -0.80 2.08 -3.36
N LEU A 150 0.15 2.83 -2.82
CA LEU A 150 1.53 2.43 -2.61
C LEU A 150 1.79 2.40 -1.11
N ALA A 151 2.16 1.23 -0.58
CA ALA A 151 2.54 1.11 0.82
C ALA A 151 4.00 1.51 1.00
N ALA A 152 4.32 2.14 2.13
CA ALA A 152 5.67 2.48 2.54
C ALA A 152 6.56 1.23 2.64
N GLU A 153 7.87 1.40 2.40
CA GLU A 153 8.80 0.27 2.52
C GLU A 153 9.15 -0.04 3.98
N ASP A 154 9.17 0.97 4.85
CA ASP A 154 9.63 0.85 6.23
C ASP A 154 8.72 -0.02 7.09
N GLU A 155 9.33 -1.01 7.74
CA GLU A 155 8.68 -2.13 8.45
C GLU A 155 7.80 -1.69 9.65
N THR A 156 7.81 -0.41 10.00
CA THR A 156 7.06 0.19 11.12
C THR A 156 5.85 1.03 10.66
N GLN A 157 5.69 1.24 9.35
CA GLN A 157 4.63 2.07 8.77
C GLN A 157 3.59 1.16 8.11
N ILE A 158 2.52 0.89 8.83
CA ILE A 158 1.29 0.32 8.26
C ILE A 158 0.33 1.50 8.08
N GLY A 159 -0.23 1.61 6.88
CA GLY A 159 -0.98 2.76 6.39
C GLY A 159 -2.21 3.20 7.15
N GLY A 160 -2.34 4.52 7.30
CA GLY A 160 -3.58 5.23 7.62
C GLY A 160 -4.41 5.64 6.39
N ASP A 161 -3.81 5.61 5.20
CA ASP A 161 -4.45 6.00 3.94
C ASP A 161 -5.74 5.25 3.64
N LEU A 162 -6.80 6.00 3.37
CA LEU A 162 -8.13 5.50 3.06
C LEU A 162 -8.73 6.19 1.84
N PHE A 163 -9.48 5.44 1.03
CA PHE A 163 -10.36 6.01 0.02
C PHE A 163 -11.52 5.06 -0.30
N ALA A 164 -12.65 5.62 -0.71
CA ALA A 164 -13.77 4.86 -1.23
C ALA A 164 -14.61 5.70 -2.20
N VAL A 165 -15.33 4.98 -3.07
CA VAL A 165 -16.29 5.57 -4.01
C VAL A 165 -17.61 4.82 -3.88
N ALA A 166 -18.70 5.55 -3.68
CA ALA A 166 -20.03 4.99 -3.45
C ALA A 166 -21.10 5.74 -4.24
N ARG A 167 -22.22 5.05 -4.51
CA ARG A 167 -23.41 5.68 -5.11
C ARG A 167 -24.31 6.24 -4.01
N ALA A 168 -24.68 7.50 -4.12
CA ALA A 168 -25.74 8.06 -3.28
C ALA A 168 -27.13 7.57 -3.73
N ALA A 169 -28.14 7.77 -2.88
CA ALA A 169 -29.53 7.48 -3.20
C ALA A 169 -30.06 8.37 -4.35
N ASN A 170 -29.62 9.64 -4.39
CA ASN A 170 -29.82 10.52 -5.54
C ASN A 170 -28.77 10.21 -6.61
N PRO A 171 -29.01 10.50 -7.91
CA PRO A 171 -28.05 10.22 -8.99
C PRO A 171 -26.78 11.08 -8.86
N CYS A 172 -25.90 10.66 -7.96
CA CYS A 172 -24.68 11.31 -7.51
C CYS A 172 -23.68 10.23 -7.07
N THR A 173 -22.40 10.42 -7.39
CA THR A 173 -21.30 9.61 -6.89
C THR A 173 -20.62 10.36 -5.75
N ARG A 174 -20.48 9.69 -4.61
CA ARG A 174 -19.70 10.19 -3.48
C ARG A 174 -18.31 9.59 -3.46
N VAL A 175 -17.34 10.39 -3.09
CA VAL A 175 -15.94 10.01 -2.97
C VAL A 175 -15.43 10.44 -1.61
N VAL A 176 -14.67 9.57 -0.96
CA VAL A 176 -13.89 9.92 0.23
C VAL A 176 -12.44 9.54 -0.03
N ILE A 177 -11.52 10.39 0.40
CA ILE A 177 -10.09 10.10 0.55
C ILE A 177 -9.63 10.72 1.87
N GLY A 178 -8.67 10.10 2.53
CA GLY A 178 -8.15 10.60 3.79
C GLY A 178 -6.88 9.88 4.21
N ASP A 179 -6.26 10.42 5.25
CA ASP A 179 -5.15 9.80 5.95
C ASP A 179 -5.37 9.90 7.46
N VAL A 180 -5.08 8.81 8.16
CA VAL A 180 -5.19 8.67 9.61
C VAL A 180 -3.86 9.02 10.23
N ARG A 181 -3.85 10.03 11.09
CA ARG A 181 -2.66 10.43 11.82
C ARG A 181 -2.32 9.39 12.89
N GLY A 182 -1.37 8.52 12.60
CA GLY A 182 -0.93 7.46 13.51
C GLY A 182 -0.11 6.41 12.78
N LYS A 183 0.45 5.44 13.50
CA LYS A 183 1.21 4.34 12.90
C LYS A 183 0.73 3.00 13.43
N GLY A 184 0.77 1.98 12.58
CA GLY A 184 0.58 0.59 13.00
C GLY A 184 -0.85 0.09 12.84
N LEU A 185 -1.27 -0.84 13.70
CA LEU A 185 -2.56 -1.52 13.53
C LEU A 185 -3.77 -0.67 13.95
N ALA A 186 -3.57 0.31 14.84
CA ALA A 186 -4.63 1.20 15.30
C ALA A 186 -5.17 2.08 14.16
N SER A 187 -4.30 2.63 13.30
CA SER A 187 -4.69 3.44 12.14
C SER A 187 -5.54 2.66 11.14
N VAL A 188 -5.28 1.36 10.97
CA VAL A 188 -6.11 0.49 10.11
C VAL A 188 -7.53 0.34 10.67
N GLY A 189 -7.68 0.28 11.99
CA GLY A 189 -8.99 0.24 12.66
C GLY A 189 -9.78 1.53 12.44
N GLU A 190 -9.13 2.67 12.63
CA GLU A 190 -9.71 4.01 12.40
C GLU A 190 -10.10 4.22 10.93
N ALA A 191 -9.23 3.86 9.98
CA ALA A 191 -9.53 3.90 8.55
C ALA A 191 -10.73 3.00 8.20
N SER A 192 -10.80 1.80 8.78
CA SER A 192 -11.93 0.87 8.56
C SER A 192 -13.25 1.46 9.03
N MET A 193 -13.24 2.12 10.18
CA MET A 193 -14.40 2.78 10.77
C MET A 193 -14.91 3.90 9.86
N VAL A 194 -14.03 4.80 9.41
CA VAL A 194 -14.39 5.89 8.47
C VAL A 194 -14.94 5.32 7.17
N LEU A 195 -14.30 4.31 6.58
CA LEU A 195 -14.79 3.67 5.36
C LEU A 195 -16.14 2.97 5.55
N GLY A 196 -16.39 2.38 6.73
CA GLY A 196 -17.67 1.79 7.11
C GLY A 196 -18.78 2.85 7.22
N ALA A 197 -18.53 3.88 8.02
CA ALA A 197 -19.45 5.00 8.23
C ALA A 197 -19.74 5.75 6.92
N PHE A 198 -18.72 5.95 6.07
CA PHE A 198 -18.89 6.56 4.75
C PHE A 198 -19.78 5.70 3.84
N ARG A 199 -19.57 4.39 3.78
CA ARG A 199 -20.36 3.51 2.90
C ARG A 199 -21.83 3.45 3.33
N GLU A 200 -22.11 3.38 4.62
CA GLU A 200 -23.48 3.46 5.12
C GLU A 200 -24.07 4.86 4.89
N GLY A 201 -23.33 5.89 5.29
CA GLY A 201 -23.76 7.28 5.20
C GLY A 201 -23.98 7.75 3.76
N ALA A 202 -23.21 7.23 2.81
CA ALA A 202 -23.38 7.52 1.38
C ALA A 202 -24.78 7.18 0.88
N HIS A 203 -25.40 6.12 1.41
CA HIS A 203 -26.77 5.74 1.06
C HIS A 203 -27.83 6.41 1.94
N ARG A 204 -27.49 6.70 3.20
CA ARG A 204 -28.44 7.18 4.21
C ARG A 204 -28.69 8.69 4.17
N TYR A 205 -27.64 9.49 4.01
CA TYR A 205 -27.73 10.95 4.09
C TYR A 205 -27.92 11.56 2.71
N ALA A 206 -28.82 12.53 2.60
CA ALA A 206 -29.17 13.12 1.30
C ALA A 206 -28.15 14.17 0.87
N THR A 207 -27.56 14.88 1.83
CA THR A 207 -26.64 15.99 1.57
C THR A 207 -25.22 15.70 2.07
N LEU A 208 -24.24 16.39 1.48
CA LEU A 208 -22.83 16.26 1.85
C LEU A 208 -22.55 16.77 3.29
N PRO A 209 -23.15 17.88 3.78
CA PRO A 209 -23.02 18.31 5.17
C PRO A 209 -23.56 17.29 6.19
N GLU A 210 -24.70 16.65 5.92
CA GLU A 210 -25.25 15.60 6.78
C GLU A 210 -24.30 14.40 6.89
N LEU A 211 -23.73 13.97 5.75
CA LEU A 211 -22.73 12.91 5.73
C LEU A 211 -21.49 13.31 6.52
N GLY A 212 -20.97 14.53 6.30
CA GLY A 212 -19.81 15.04 7.01
C GLY A 212 -20.01 15.09 8.53
N ALA A 213 -21.20 15.50 8.99
CA ALA A 213 -21.55 15.50 10.40
C ALA A 213 -21.62 14.09 10.99
N ALA A 214 -22.20 13.13 10.24
CA ALA A 214 -22.27 11.74 10.67
C ALA A 214 -20.90 11.06 10.73
N LEU A 215 -19.99 11.41 9.81
CA LEU A 215 -18.60 10.93 9.85
C LEU A 215 -17.88 11.45 11.10
N GLU A 216 -17.96 12.75 11.39
CA GLU A 216 -17.40 13.32 12.61
C GLU A 216 -17.93 12.62 13.85
N GLU A 217 -19.26 12.48 13.96
CA GLU A 217 -19.90 11.84 15.11
C GLU A 217 -19.45 10.39 15.27
N SER A 218 -19.26 9.67 14.16
CA SER A 218 -18.74 8.30 14.18
C SER A 218 -17.31 8.24 14.68
N VAL A 219 -16.45 9.13 14.21
CA VAL A 219 -15.04 9.18 14.61
C VAL A 219 -14.92 9.58 16.07
N CYS A 220 -15.55 10.68 16.50
CA CYS A 220 -15.53 11.14 17.89
C CYS A 220 -16.00 10.05 18.86
N ARG A 221 -17.14 9.39 18.57
CA ARG A 221 -17.65 8.31 19.42
C ARG A 221 -16.66 7.16 19.56
N SER A 222 -16.02 6.75 18.46
CA SER A 222 -15.07 5.65 18.52
C SER A 222 -13.75 6.05 19.20
N LEU A 223 -13.33 7.32 19.10
CA LEU A 223 -12.15 7.81 19.82
C LEU A 223 -12.42 7.88 21.33
N GLU A 224 -13.63 8.26 21.74
CA GLU A 224 -14.07 8.20 23.14
C GLU A 224 -14.02 6.76 23.69
N ASP A 225 -14.55 5.78 22.94
CA ASP A 225 -14.53 4.36 23.34
C ASP A 225 -13.10 3.79 23.49
N VAL A 226 -12.14 4.26 22.69
CA VAL A 226 -10.74 3.81 22.71
C VAL A 226 -9.92 4.50 23.81
N ALA A 227 -10.17 5.79 24.06
CA ALA A 227 -9.50 6.54 25.14
C ALA A 227 -9.75 5.95 26.54
N ASP A 228 -10.88 5.27 26.73
CA ASP A 228 -11.21 4.57 27.98
C ASP A 228 -10.48 3.22 28.16
N THR A 229 -9.82 2.70 27.12
CA THR A 229 -9.25 1.33 27.11
C THR A 229 -7.73 1.26 26.91
N GLU A 230 -7.08 2.25 26.30
CA GLU A 230 -5.65 2.24 25.97
C GLU A 230 -4.88 3.42 26.60
N HIS A 231 -3.58 3.22 26.86
CA HIS A 231 -2.65 4.25 27.39
C HIS A 231 -2.03 5.12 26.27
N ASP A 232 -2.57 5.08 25.05
CA ASP A 232 -2.03 5.81 23.91
C ASP A 232 -2.45 7.29 23.98
N LYS A 233 -1.48 8.16 24.29
CA LYS A 233 -1.68 9.61 24.46
C LYS A 233 -1.54 10.38 23.14
N GLY A 234 -1.57 9.70 22.00
CA GLY A 234 -1.55 10.34 20.68
C GLY A 234 -2.81 11.16 20.45
N GLU A 235 -2.72 12.28 19.73
CA GLU A 235 -3.93 12.94 19.22
C GLU A 235 -4.34 12.16 17.96
N HIS A 236 -5.43 11.40 18.06
CA HIS A 236 -5.99 10.63 16.97
C HIS A 236 -6.91 11.53 16.15
N PHE A 237 -6.51 11.84 14.92
CA PHE A 237 -7.35 12.58 14.00
C PHE A 237 -7.14 12.08 12.57
N ILE A 238 -8.14 12.32 11.73
CA ILE A 238 -8.17 11.80 10.38
C ILE A 238 -8.38 12.97 9.44
N THR A 239 -7.39 13.25 8.60
CA THR A 239 -7.57 14.21 7.52
C THR A 239 -8.46 13.56 6.46
N THR A 240 -9.49 14.26 5.97
CA THR A 240 -10.43 13.65 5.03
C THR A 240 -10.96 14.68 4.04
N LEU A 241 -11.14 14.28 2.79
CA LEU A 241 -11.83 15.04 1.76
C LEU A 241 -13.00 14.21 1.26
N VAL A 242 -14.20 14.78 1.33
CA VAL A 242 -15.42 14.15 0.81
C VAL A 242 -15.95 14.98 -0.36
N VAL A 243 -16.30 14.33 -1.47
CA VAL A 243 -16.75 14.97 -2.71
C VAL A 243 -18.03 14.34 -3.20
N ASP A 244 -19.04 15.17 -3.50
CA ASP A 244 -20.27 14.78 -4.19
C ASP A 244 -20.21 15.23 -5.65
N ILE A 245 -20.36 14.27 -6.57
CA ILE A 245 -20.33 14.48 -8.01
C ILE A 245 -21.69 14.06 -8.60
N PRO A 246 -22.61 15.01 -8.85
CA PRO A 246 -23.88 14.73 -9.48
C PRO A 246 -23.73 14.18 -10.90
N ASP A 247 -24.57 13.23 -11.30
CA ASP A 247 -24.43 12.57 -12.61
C ASP A 247 -24.73 13.53 -13.78
N ARG A 248 -25.69 14.44 -13.58
CA ARG A 248 -26.23 15.30 -14.63
C ARG A 248 -25.78 16.75 -14.53
N ASP A 249 -25.49 17.21 -13.31
CA ASP A 249 -25.07 18.58 -13.04
C ASP A 249 -23.53 18.65 -13.08
N PRO A 250 -22.92 19.61 -13.81
CA PRO A 250 -21.49 19.87 -13.70
C PRO A 250 -21.10 20.44 -12.33
N GLN A 251 -22.02 21.01 -11.54
CA GLN A 251 -21.72 21.53 -10.22
C GLN A 251 -21.51 20.38 -9.22
N ALA A 252 -20.26 20.13 -8.88
CA ALA A 252 -19.85 19.23 -7.81
C ALA A 252 -19.53 20.02 -6.54
N GLU A 253 -19.52 19.34 -5.40
CA GLU A 253 -19.27 19.96 -4.11
C GLU A 253 -18.30 19.11 -3.28
N MET A 254 -17.49 19.77 -2.45
CA MET A 254 -16.59 19.09 -1.53
C MET A 254 -16.66 19.65 -0.12
N ILE A 255 -16.30 18.83 0.87
CA ILE A 255 -15.98 19.24 2.24
C ILE A 255 -14.57 18.73 2.54
N ASN A 256 -13.70 19.63 2.96
CA ASN A 256 -12.32 19.32 3.30
C ASN A 256 -12.12 19.40 4.83
N PHE A 257 -11.86 18.26 5.46
CA PHE A 257 -11.51 18.07 6.86
C PHE A 257 -9.97 18.03 7.02
N GLY A 258 -9.30 19.13 6.69
CA GLY A 258 -7.85 19.29 6.84
C GLY A 258 -6.97 18.45 5.89
N HIS A 259 -7.52 17.90 4.82
CA HIS A 259 -6.81 17.10 3.82
C HIS A 259 -6.19 17.97 2.71
N PRO A 260 -5.13 17.50 1.99
CA PRO A 260 -4.59 18.22 0.85
C PRO A 260 -5.66 18.56 -0.22
N PRO A 261 -5.61 19.77 -0.82
CA PRO A 261 -6.59 20.19 -1.82
C PRO A 261 -6.46 19.36 -3.11
N PRO A 262 -7.56 18.91 -3.73
CA PRO A 262 -7.48 18.11 -4.94
C PRO A 262 -7.09 18.97 -6.15
N LEU A 263 -6.56 18.33 -7.20
CA LEU A 263 -6.26 18.99 -8.48
C LEU A 263 -7.39 18.76 -9.47
N MET A 264 -7.83 19.84 -10.11
CA MET A 264 -8.70 19.81 -11.29
C MET A 264 -7.84 19.92 -12.55
N VAL A 265 -8.01 18.98 -13.47
CA VAL A 265 -7.33 18.97 -14.77
C VAL A 265 -8.36 19.16 -15.87
N HIS A 266 -8.23 20.28 -16.60
CA HIS A 266 -9.03 20.60 -17.78
C HIS A 266 -8.10 20.74 -18.99
N GLY A 267 -8.06 19.71 -19.83
CA GLY A 267 -7.07 19.62 -20.92
C GLY A 267 -5.63 19.62 -20.37
N GLN A 268 -4.86 20.66 -20.69
CA GLN A 268 -3.49 20.85 -20.16
C GLN A 268 -3.41 21.82 -18.97
N LYS A 269 -4.56 22.36 -18.51
CA LYS A 269 -4.59 23.29 -17.38
C LYS A 269 -4.85 22.52 -16.10
N VAL A 270 -4.03 22.78 -15.09
CA VAL A 270 -4.20 22.24 -13.74
C VAL A 270 -4.57 23.38 -12.80
N ALA A 271 -5.62 23.21 -12.02
CA ALA A 271 -6.04 24.14 -10.99
C ALA A 271 -6.12 23.40 -9.64
N VAL A 272 -5.57 24.00 -8.59
CA VAL A 272 -5.69 23.48 -7.22
C VAL A 272 -7.01 23.97 -6.64
N LEU A 273 -7.90 23.04 -6.25
CA LEU A 273 -9.19 23.37 -5.67
C LEU A 273 -9.02 23.60 -4.16
N HIS A 274 -8.70 24.84 -3.78
CA HIS A 274 -8.60 25.22 -2.38
C HIS A 274 -10.00 25.29 -1.74
N SER A 275 -10.13 24.70 -0.56
CA SER A 275 -11.32 24.90 0.27
C SER A 275 -11.34 26.34 0.77
N ARG A 276 -12.51 27.00 0.71
CA ARG A 276 -12.65 28.39 1.21
C ARG A 276 -12.73 28.42 2.73
N ARG A 277 -13.23 27.33 3.33
CA ARG A 277 -13.45 27.17 4.77
C ARG A 277 -13.20 25.70 5.15
N PRO A 278 -11.93 25.27 5.25
CA PRO A 278 -11.64 23.90 5.64
C PRO A 278 -12.19 23.65 7.05
N ALA A 279 -12.84 22.50 7.22
CA ALA A 279 -13.22 21.98 8.52
C ALA A 279 -11.97 21.41 9.22
N PRO A 280 -11.96 21.37 10.57
CA PRO A 280 -10.95 20.61 11.31
C PRO A 280 -10.91 19.14 10.85
N PRO A 281 -9.77 18.45 10.96
CA PRO A 281 -9.71 17.01 10.78
C PRO A 281 -10.74 16.28 11.65
N LEU A 282 -11.26 15.16 11.14
CA LEU A 282 -12.23 14.36 11.88
C LEU A 282 -11.60 13.86 13.19
N GLY A 283 -12.35 13.92 14.29
CA GLY A 283 -11.88 13.47 15.61
C GLY A 283 -11.26 14.57 16.46
N VAL A 284 -11.11 15.79 15.93
CA VAL A 284 -10.73 16.97 16.74
C VAL A 284 -11.90 17.46 17.62
N CYS A 285 -13.11 16.91 17.44
CA CYS A 285 -14.29 17.02 18.32
C CYS A 285 -14.53 18.43 18.91
N GLU A 286 -14.28 19.48 18.12
CA GLU A 286 -14.70 20.82 18.49
C GLU A 286 -16.22 20.88 18.43
N SER A 287 -16.83 21.12 19.60
CA SER A 287 -18.27 21.15 19.81
C SER A 287 -18.97 22.00 18.74
N SER A 288 -19.83 21.35 17.95
CA SER A 288 -20.87 21.97 17.12
C SER A 288 -20.41 23.14 16.23
N VAL A 289 -19.93 22.82 15.03
CA VAL A 289 -20.02 23.78 13.91
C VAL A 289 -21.35 23.48 13.19
N PRO A 290 -22.42 24.27 13.41
CA PRO A 290 -23.76 23.97 12.90
C PRO A 290 -23.89 24.13 11.38
N ASP A 291 -23.00 24.91 10.76
CA ASP A 291 -22.89 24.99 9.30
C ASP A 291 -21.53 24.42 8.88
N ARG A 292 -21.54 23.23 8.25
CA ARG A 292 -20.38 22.74 7.48
C ARG A 292 -20.57 23.21 6.03
N PRO A 293 -20.03 24.38 5.64
CA PRO A 293 -20.20 24.89 4.28
C PRO A 293 -19.52 23.94 3.29
N THR A 294 -20.22 23.63 2.21
CA THR A 294 -19.63 22.94 1.07
C THR A 294 -18.92 23.94 0.16
N ASP A 295 -17.85 23.50 -0.49
CA ASP A 295 -17.15 24.26 -1.52
C ASP A 295 -17.60 23.76 -2.90
N PRO A 296 -18.43 24.51 -3.64
CA PRO A 296 -18.85 24.13 -4.98
C PRO A 296 -17.75 24.40 -6.00
N PHE A 297 -17.66 23.52 -7.00
CA PHE A 297 -16.78 23.66 -8.15
C PHE A 297 -17.44 23.08 -9.41
N ILE A 298 -16.98 23.55 -10.58
CA ILE A 298 -17.46 23.07 -11.87
C ILE A 298 -16.60 21.88 -12.30
N PHE A 299 -17.25 20.78 -12.64
CA PHE A 299 -16.64 19.54 -13.12
C PHE A 299 -17.35 19.09 -14.40
N GLU A 300 -16.84 19.51 -15.55
CA GLU A 300 -17.44 19.29 -16.86
C GLU A 300 -17.01 17.96 -17.48
N THR A 301 -17.65 17.59 -18.59
CA THR A 301 -17.28 16.40 -19.34
C THR A 301 -15.87 16.53 -19.90
N GLY A 302 -15.02 15.53 -19.65
CA GLY A 302 -13.60 15.53 -20.03
C GLY A 302 -12.67 16.05 -18.93
N ASP A 303 -13.21 16.66 -17.87
CA ASP A 303 -12.41 17.06 -16.73
C ASP A 303 -11.97 15.84 -15.93
N MET A 304 -10.77 15.94 -15.34
CA MET A 304 -10.25 14.96 -14.39
C MET A 304 -10.01 15.60 -13.03
N LEU A 305 -10.54 14.97 -11.99
CA LEU A 305 -10.27 15.29 -10.59
C LEU A 305 -9.22 14.31 -10.06
N VAL A 306 -8.10 14.84 -9.57
CA VAL A 306 -7.01 14.07 -8.94
C VAL A 306 -7.06 14.33 -7.43
N LEU A 307 -7.40 13.29 -6.68
CA LEU A 307 -7.36 13.27 -5.23
C LEU A 307 -6.15 12.45 -4.78
N TYR A 308 -5.49 12.87 -3.72
CA TYR A 308 -4.24 12.26 -3.26
C TYR A 308 -4.03 12.49 -1.77
N THR A 309 -3.34 11.57 -1.10
CA THR A 309 -2.87 11.73 0.29
C THR A 309 -1.53 12.47 0.32
N ASP A 310 -1.16 12.95 1.50
CA ASP A 310 0.07 13.73 1.71
C ASP A 310 1.34 12.96 1.36
N GLY A 311 1.39 11.64 1.57
CA GLY A 311 2.54 10.82 1.15
C GLY A 311 2.89 10.89 -0.34
N VAL A 312 2.00 11.40 -1.20
CA VAL A 312 2.31 11.72 -2.60
C VAL A 312 3.11 13.00 -2.74
N ILE A 313 2.70 14.08 -2.05
CA ILE A 313 3.34 15.40 -2.16
C ILE A 313 4.53 15.54 -1.22
N GLU A 314 4.51 14.81 -0.11
CA GLU A 314 5.58 14.76 0.87
C GLU A 314 6.70 13.78 0.49
N ALA A 315 6.49 12.96 -0.56
CA ALA A 315 7.50 12.09 -1.13
C ALA A 315 8.79 12.87 -1.50
N ARG A 316 9.92 12.41 -0.96
CA ARG A 316 11.19 13.12 -1.07
C ARG A 316 12.08 12.50 -2.13
N SER A 317 12.77 13.35 -2.89
CA SER A 317 13.90 12.91 -3.70
C SER A 317 15.11 12.57 -2.82
N PRO A 318 16.14 11.89 -3.35
CA PRO A 318 17.40 11.70 -2.63
C PRO A 318 18.08 13.00 -2.16
N ALA A 319 17.72 14.14 -2.77
CA ALA A 319 18.16 15.48 -2.37
C ALA A 319 17.25 16.14 -1.32
N GLY A 320 16.19 15.45 -0.86
CA GLY A 320 15.25 15.91 0.16
C GLY A 320 14.09 16.78 -0.35
N ALA A 321 13.99 17.00 -1.67
CA ALA A 321 12.95 17.84 -2.26
C ALA A 321 11.61 17.12 -2.39
N PHE A 322 10.53 17.79 -2.00
CA PHE A 322 9.16 17.31 -2.16
C PHE A 322 8.77 17.09 -3.62
N TYR A 323 7.79 16.22 -3.84
CA TYR A 323 7.31 15.88 -5.18
C TYR A 323 6.34 16.95 -5.70
N PRO A 324 6.68 17.67 -6.79
CA PRO A 324 5.87 18.78 -7.29
C PRO A 324 4.68 18.29 -8.12
N LEU A 325 3.70 17.62 -7.49
CA LEU A 325 2.60 16.92 -8.17
C LEU A 325 1.86 17.80 -9.18
N ALA A 326 1.50 19.03 -8.82
CA ALA A 326 0.75 19.93 -9.72
C ALA A 326 1.51 20.27 -10.99
N GLU A 327 2.83 20.51 -10.89
CA GLU A 327 3.69 20.79 -12.04
C GLU A 327 3.87 19.55 -12.93
N ARG A 328 4.03 18.37 -12.30
CA ARG A 328 4.14 17.09 -13.02
C ARG A 328 2.87 16.78 -13.79
N VAL A 329 1.70 16.92 -13.15
CA VAL A 329 0.40 16.71 -13.79
C VAL A 329 0.19 17.69 -14.95
N ALA A 330 0.57 18.97 -14.79
CA ALA A 330 0.44 19.97 -15.86
C ALA A 330 1.33 19.68 -17.09
N SER A 331 2.45 19.00 -16.89
CA SER A 331 3.37 18.62 -17.98
C SER A 331 2.92 17.39 -18.78
N LEU A 332 1.93 16.64 -18.29
CA LEU A 332 1.50 15.38 -18.90
C LEU A 332 0.36 15.59 -19.90
N PRO A 333 0.34 14.82 -21.02
CA PRO A 333 -0.78 14.86 -21.95
C PRO A 333 -2.02 14.22 -21.32
N ALA A 334 -3.17 14.89 -21.45
CA ALA A 334 -4.46 14.37 -21.01
C ALA A 334 -4.82 13.09 -21.81
N SER A 335 -4.53 11.93 -21.23
CA SER A 335 -4.65 10.62 -21.87
C SER A 335 -5.67 9.70 -21.17
N GLY A 336 -6.53 10.29 -20.34
CA GLY A 336 -7.49 9.60 -19.47
C GLY A 336 -6.91 9.18 -18.11
N PRO A 337 -7.77 8.70 -17.20
CA PRO A 337 -7.45 8.53 -15.78
C PRO A 337 -6.39 7.44 -15.54
N ASP A 338 -6.51 6.27 -16.18
CA ASP A 338 -5.52 5.20 -16.07
C ASP A 338 -4.14 5.64 -16.56
N ALA A 339 -4.07 6.38 -17.66
CA ALA A 339 -2.81 6.82 -18.23
C ALA A 339 -2.16 7.87 -17.33
N LEU A 340 -2.92 8.86 -16.86
CA LEU A 340 -2.41 9.87 -15.92
C LEU A 340 -1.86 9.23 -14.65
N LEU A 341 -2.62 8.30 -14.06
CA LEU A 341 -2.21 7.57 -12.86
C LEU A 341 -0.91 6.76 -13.08
N HIS A 342 -0.78 6.04 -14.21
CA HIS A 342 0.44 5.31 -14.51
C HIS A 342 1.67 6.22 -14.71
N HIS A 343 1.47 7.42 -15.26
CA HIS A 343 2.56 8.38 -15.41
C HIS A 343 2.98 8.93 -14.05
N ILE A 344 2.02 9.34 -13.20
CA ILE A 344 2.30 9.81 -11.85
C ILE A 344 3.02 8.72 -11.03
N HIS A 345 2.56 7.48 -11.09
CA HIS A 345 3.21 6.36 -10.41
C HIS A 345 4.69 6.22 -10.81
N ARG A 346 4.97 6.21 -12.12
CA ARG A 346 6.33 6.06 -12.62
C ARG A 346 7.23 7.24 -12.25
N ASP A 347 6.70 8.46 -12.36
CA ASP A 347 7.44 9.67 -12.05
C ASP A 347 7.71 9.81 -10.54
N LEU A 348 6.73 9.44 -9.70
CA LEU A 348 6.87 9.39 -8.25
C LEU A 348 7.99 8.42 -7.82
N LEU A 349 7.98 7.18 -8.32
CA LEU A 349 9.04 6.21 -8.00
C LEU A 349 10.41 6.65 -8.53
N ALA A 350 10.45 7.29 -9.70
CA ALA A 350 11.70 7.84 -10.23
C ALA A 350 12.23 9.00 -9.38
N HIS A 351 11.33 9.85 -8.88
CA HIS A 351 11.67 10.98 -8.02
C HIS A 351 12.24 10.51 -6.68
N THR A 352 11.64 9.49 -6.06
CA THR A 352 12.08 8.98 -4.76
C THR A 352 13.25 7.99 -4.80
N GLY A 353 13.67 7.56 -5.99
CA GLY A 353 14.69 6.50 -6.13
C GLY A 353 14.16 5.10 -5.80
N GLY A 354 12.84 4.92 -5.89
CA GLY A 354 12.16 3.63 -5.74
C GLY A 354 11.65 3.30 -4.34
N ARG A 355 11.87 4.17 -3.35
CA ARG A 355 11.47 3.96 -1.95
C ARG A 355 10.51 5.05 -1.51
N LEU A 356 9.51 4.73 -0.68
CA LEU A 356 8.54 5.68 -0.14
C LEU A 356 8.68 5.72 1.38
N ASP A 357 8.71 6.93 1.93
CA ASP A 357 8.82 7.21 3.37
C ASP A 357 7.46 7.19 4.09
N ASP A 358 6.37 7.18 3.33
CA ASP A 358 5.01 7.07 3.83
C ASP A 358 4.10 6.41 2.77
N ASP A 359 2.90 6.04 3.18
CA ASP A 359 1.87 5.53 2.31
C ASP A 359 1.37 6.60 1.34
N ALA A 360 1.04 6.18 0.12
CA ALA A 360 0.58 7.08 -0.92
C ALA A 360 -0.63 6.51 -1.65
N ALA A 361 -1.78 7.16 -1.48
CA ALA A 361 -3.02 6.90 -2.20
C ALA A 361 -3.29 8.01 -3.23
N LEU A 362 -3.69 7.59 -4.44
CA LEU A 362 -4.16 8.48 -5.50
C LEU A 362 -5.46 7.95 -6.09
N LEU A 363 -6.38 8.86 -6.39
CA LEU A 363 -7.63 8.59 -7.06
C LEU A 363 -7.82 9.62 -8.19
N VAL A 364 -7.98 9.13 -9.42
CA VAL A 364 -8.24 9.96 -10.60
C VAL A 364 -9.62 9.65 -11.14
N ILE A 365 -10.46 10.67 -11.20
CA ILE A 365 -11.86 10.58 -11.63
C ILE A 365 -12.05 11.43 -12.87
N GLU A 366 -12.48 10.84 -13.97
CA GLU A 366 -12.80 11.54 -15.22
C GLU A 366 -14.33 11.57 -15.42
N ARG A 367 -14.90 12.74 -15.69
CA ARG A 367 -16.31 12.80 -16.13
C ARG A 367 -16.41 12.43 -17.60
N THR A 368 -17.09 11.33 -17.90
CA THR A 368 -17.31 10.91 -19.28
C THR A 368 -18.55 11.55 -19.89
N PRO A 369 -18.60 11.68 -21.23
CA PRO A 369 -19.83 12.09 -21.90
C PRO A 369 -20.93 11.09 -21.56
N SER A 370 -22.06 11.60 -21.08
CA SER A 370 -23.25 10.80 -20.79
C SER A 370 -23.71 10.10 -22.08
N HIS A 371 -23.28 8.85 -22.30
CA HIS A 371 -23.88 8.02 -23.32
C HIS A 371 -25.29 7.68 -22.85
N HIS A 372 -26.28 8.37 -23.41
CA HIS A 372 -27.64 7.87 -23.43
C HIS A 372 -27.60 6.46 -24.02
N LEU A 373 -27.70 5.44 -23.17
CA LEU A 373 -28.16 4.11 -23.59
C LEU A 373 -29.62 4.27 -24.02
N HIS A 374 -29.82 4.82 -25.22
CA HIS A 374 -31.01 4.59 -26.00
C HIS A 374 -30.98 3.09 -26.31
N ARG A 375 -31.53 2.27 -25.41
CA ARG A 375 -32.08 0.99 -25.85
C ARG A 375 -33.26 1.37 -26.74
N PRO A 376 -33.22 1.14 -28.07
CA PRO A 376 -34.47 1.09 -28.79
C PRO A 376 -35.23 -0.06 -28.14
N HIS A 377 -36.35 0.25 -27.48
CA HIS A 377 -37.38 -0.76 -27.34
C HIS A 377 -37.65 -1.24 -28.77
N ALA A 378 -37.19 -2.45 -29.09
CA ALA A 378 -37.76 -3.19 -30.19
C ALA A 378 -39.24 -3.35 -29.81
N THR A 379 -40.06 -2.46 -30.34
CA THR A 379 -41.50 -2.57 -30.37
C THR A 379 -41.78 -3.92 -31.01
N ALA A 380 -42.14 -4.90 -30.19
CA ALA A 380 -42.67 -6.15 -30.69
C ALA A 380 -43.94 -5.80 -31.45
N THR A 381 -43.85 -5.85 -32.77
CA THR A 381 -44.99 -5.79 -33.69
C THR A 381 -45.97 -6.90 -33.27
N PRO A 382 -47.26 -6.63 -33.05
CA PRO A 382 -48.21 -7.70 -32.84
C PRO A 382 -48.39 -8.42 -34.18
N LEU A 383 -47.97 -9.68 -34.24
CA LEU A 383 -48.34 -10.59 -35.33
C LEU A 383 -49.84 -10.86 -35.24
N SER A 384 -50.63 -10.07 -35.97
CA SER A 384 -51.95 -10.49 -36.43
C SER A 384 -51.79 -11.62 -37.45
N GLY A 385 -52.12 -12.85 -37.04
CA GLY A 385 -52.18 -14.02 -37.91
C GLY A 385 -53.34 -14.93 -37.51
N HIS A 386 -54.45 -14.79 -38.22
CA HIS A 386 -55.63 -15.65 -38.14
C HIS A 386 -55.31 -17.13 -38.41
N GLY A 387 -55.84 -18.01 -37.56
CA GLY A 387 -55.98 -19.45 -37.81
C GLY A 387 -57.33 -19.93 -37.29
N ARG A 388 -58.24 -20.28 -38.21
CA ARG A 388 -59.66 -20.60 -38.02
C ARG A 388 -59.90 -21.82 -37.12
N LEU A 389 -60.87 -21.70 -36.19
CA LEU A 389 -61.56 -22.86 -35.61
C LEU A 389 -62.64 -23.35 -36.58
N HIS A 390 -62.62 -24.64 -36.87
CA HIS A 390 -63.66 -25.32 -37.64
C HIS A 390 -64.90 -25.60 -36.77
N THR A 391 -66.03 -25.45 -37.46
CA THR A 391 -67.42 -25.69 -37.11
C THR A 391 -67.74 -27.11 -36.61
N HIS A 392 -68.58 -27.22 -35.58
CA HIS A 392 -69.62 -28.25 -35.54
C HIS A 392 -70.84 -27.71 -34.80
N GLY A 393 -71.97 -27.61 -35.50
CA GLY A 393 -73.24 -27.13 -34.97
C GLY A 393 -74.15 -28.25 -34.49
N SER A 394 -75.20 -27.85 -33.75
CA SER A 394 -76.60 -28.36 -33.71
C SER A 394 -77.34 -27.65 -32.53
N PRO A 395 -78.69 -27.62 -32.44
CA PRO A 395 -79.56 -26.47 -32.74
C PRO A 395 -80.32 -25.93 -31.48
N PRO A 396 -81.22 -24.93 -31.60
CA PRO A 396 -81.73 -24.13 -30.48
C PRO A 396 -83.17 -24.52 -30.05
N PRO A 397 -83.91 -23.66 -29.34
CA PRO A 397 -84.17 -23.69 -27.89
C PRO A 397 -85.59 -24.20 -27.54
N THR A 398 -85.88 -24.41 -26.26
CA THR A 398 -87.27 -24.48 -25.77
C THR A 398 -87.42 -23.68 -24.49
N ASP A 399 -88.40 -22.78 -24.53
CA ASP A 399 -88.98 -22.02 -23.42
C ASP A 399 -89.42 -22.92 -22.26
N HIS A 400 -89.12 -22.51 -21.02
CA HIS A 400 -90.09 -22.21 -19.96
C HIS A 400 -89.41 -21.71 -18.69
#